data_AF-A0A927RBJ1-F1
#
_entry.id   AF-A0A927RBJ1-F1
#
_cell.length_a   1.000
_cell.length_b   1.000
_cell.length_c   1.000
_cell.angle_alpha   90.00
_cell.angle_beta   90.00
_cell.angle_gamma   90.00
#
_symmetry.space_group_name_H-M   'P 1'
#
loop_
_entity.id
_entity.type
_entity.pdbx_description
1 polymer ?
#
loop_
_entity_poly.entity_id
_entity_poly.type
_entity_poly.pdbx_seq_one_letter_code
_entity_poly.pdbx_strand_id
1 'polypeptide(L)'
;MMVETGETAGVEGLLAKPELYAMMRREDASGVSGSGLVAWVTRYPNGKCSVAWHAGPVRSVVVYDALIEVEAIHGHGGRTELVRVFPSGSDVCAQRLALAASESMGPVGAVRSASTAARPASSLATGTRNAEQDT
;
A
#
# COMPACT_ATOMS: atom_id res chain seq x y z
N MET A 1 -27.78 25.21 25.60
CA MET A 1 -27.08 23.91 25.75
C MET A 1 -27.41 23.10 24.51
N MET A 2 -26.42 22.35 24.00
CA MET A 2 -26.37 21.58 22.75
C MET A 2 -25.46 22.25 21.71
N VAL A 3 -24.17 22.00 21.90
CA VAL A 3 -23.12 22.19 20.90
C VAL A 3 -23.13 20.93 20.05
N GLU A 4 -23.49 21.02 18.78
CA GLU A 4 -23.33 19.92 17.84
C GLU A 4 -21.83 19.77 17.55
N THR A 5 -21.24 18.72 18.10
CA THR A 5 -19.85 18.35 17.84
C THR A 5 -19.76 17.85 16.41
N GLY A 6 -19.12 18.65 15.55
CA GLY A 6 -18.77 18.27 14.19
C GLY A 6 -18.01 16.96 14.16
N GLU A 7 -18.52 16.04 13.35
CA GLU A 7 -17.97 14.73 13.08
C GLU A 7 -16.58 14.87 12.46
N THR A 8 -15.54 14.51 13.21
CA THR A 8 -14.16 14.42 12.74
C THR A 8 -13.97 13.17 11.88
N ALA A 9 -14.73 13.04 10.79
CA ALA A 9 -14.50 12.00 9.76
C ALA A 9 -13.38 12.41 8.79
N GLY A 10 -12.31 13.03 9.30
CA GLY A 10 -11.31 13.70 8.47
C GLY A 10 -9.90 13.45 8.99
N VAL A 11 -9.40 12.23 8.83
CA VAL A 11 -7.99 11.83 8.53
C VAL A 11 -7.77 10.32 8.74
N GLU A 12 -8.56 9.65 9.58
CA GLU A 12 -8.37 8.21 9.86
C GLU A 12 -8.63 7.31 8.64
N GLY A 13 -9.52 7.73 7.73
CA GLY A 13 -9.76 7.01 6.47
C GLY A 13 -8.62 7.08 5.46
N LEU A 14 -7.69 8.04 5.57
CA LEU A 14 -6.56 8.18 4.65
C LEU A 14 -5.35 7.31 5.02
N LEU A 15 -5.26 6.89 6.29
CA LEU A 15 -4.20 6.03 6.82
C LEU A 15 -4.62 4.57 6.98
N ALA A 16 -5.92 4.27 6.83
CA ALA A 16 -6.39 2.90 6.85
C ALA A 16 -5.79 2.13 5.67
N LYS A 17 -5.21 0.96 5.94
CA LYS A 17 -4.68 0.08 4.89
C LYS A 17 -5.81 -0.72 4.24
N PRO A 18 -5.69 -1.12 2.96
CA PRO A 18 -6.61 -2.07 2.36
C PRO A 18 -6.64 -3.40 3.13
N GLU A 19 -7.80 -4.03 3.14
CA GLU A 19 -8.03 -5.32 3.78
C GLU A 19 -8.10 -6.40 2.69
N LEU A 20 -7.38 -7.50 2.89
CA LEU A 20 -7.37 -8.63 1.95
C LEU A 20 -8.28 -9.74 2.46
N TYR A 21 -9.01 -10.37 1.54
CA TYR A 21 -9.88 -11.51 1.80
C TYR A 21 -9.68 -12.59 0.73
N ALA A 22 -9.73 -13.85 1.17
CA ALA A 22 -9.85 -15.02 0.31
C ALA A 22 -11.33 -15.37 0.14
N MET A 23 -11.77 -15.53 -1.11
CA MET A 23 -13.11 -16.04 -1.41
C MET A 23 -13.05 -17.56 -1.51
N MET A 24 -13.61 -18.23 -0.52
CA MET A 24 -13.57 -19.68 -0.35
C MET A 24 -14.91 -20.30 -0.70
N ARG A 25 -14.93 -21.21 -1.66
CA ARG A 25 -16.13 -21.93 -2.09
C ARG A 25 -16.14 -23.34 -1.53
N ARG A 26 -17.20 -23.70 -0.81
CA ARG A 26 -17.38 -25.05 -0.24
C ARG A 26 -17.85 -26.02 -1.31
N GLU A 27 -18.83 -25.61 -2.10
CA GLU A 27 -19.48 -26.44 -3.11
C GLU A 27 -19.63 -25.66 -4.42
N ASP A 28 -19.22 -26.27 -5.53
CA ASP A 28 -19.48 -25.77 -6.88
C ASP A 28 -20.56 -26.59 -7.57
N ALA A 29 -21.82 -26.19 -7.39
CA ALA A 29 -22.96 -26.82 -8.05
C ALA A 29 -22.95 -26.65 -9.58
N SER A 30 -22.19 -25.67 -10.11
CA SER A 30 -22.13 -25.37 -11.55
C SER A 30 -21.03 -26.14 -12.28
N GLY A 31 -19.99 -26.58 -11.56
CA GLY A 31 -18.79 -27.20 -12.13
C GLY A 31 -17.86 -26.24 -12.89
N VAL A 32 -18.08 -24.92 -12.81
CA VAL A 32 -17.33 -23.92 -13.59
C VAL A 32 -16.06 -23.46 -12.90
N SER A 33 -16.09 -23.22 -11.58
CA SER A 33 -14.96 -22.59 -10.86
C SER A 33 -14.29 -23.48 -9.81
N GLY A 34 -14.86 -24.64 -9.54
CA GLY A 34 -14.40 -25.57 -8.52
C GLY A 34 -14.68 -25.09 -7.09
N SER A 35 -14.32 -25.94 -6.13
CA SER A 35 -14.31 -25.65 -4.70
C SER A 35 -12.92 -25.19 -4.24
N GLY A 36 -12.84 -24.51 -3.10
CA GLY A 36 -11.62 -23.94 -2.53
C GLY A 36 -11.48 -22.44 -2.84
N LEU A 37 -10.25 -21.97 -3.01
CA LEU A 37 -9.98 -20.56 -3.30
C LEU A 37 -10.39 -20.22 -4.73
N VAL A 38 -11.44 -19.40 -4.88
CA VAL A 38 -11.97 -19.02 -6.19
C VAL A 38 -11.60 -17.60 -6.61
N ALA A 39 -11.40 -16.69 -5.65
CA ALA A 39 -11.00 -15.32 -5.91
C ALA A 39 -10.28 -14.68 -4.70
N TRP A 40 -9.59 -13.57 -4.97
CA TRP A 40 -9.09 -12.65 -3.96
C TRP A 40 -9.92 -11.37 -3.96
N VAL A 41 -10.16 -10.81 -2.78
CA VAL A 41 -10.90 -9.55 -2.64
C VAL A 41 -10.06 -8.56 -1.85
N THR A 42 -9.88 -7.34 -2.37
CA THR A 42 -9.30 -6.22 -1.64
C THR A 42 -10.38 -5.22 -1.32
N ARG A 43 -10.60 -4.90 -0.05
CA ARG A 43 -11.47 -3.81 0.40
C ARG A 43 -10.63 -2.58 0.71
N TYR A 44 -10.91 -1.50 0.02
CA TYR A 44 -10.22 -0.22 0.21
C TYR A 44 -10.90 0.60 1.32
N PRO A 45 -10.16 1.55 1.93
CA PRO A 45 -10.71 2.42 2.97
C PRO A 45 -11.93 3.25 2.55
N ASN A 46 -12.02 3.57 1.26
CA ASN A 46 -13.17 4.27 0.69
C ASN A 46 -14.41 3.38 0.51
N GLY A 47 -14.38 2.14 1.01
CA GLY A 47 -15.48 1.17 0.95
C GLY A 47 -15.47 0.29 -0.29
N LYS A 48 -14.91 0.77 -1.41
CA LYS A 48 -14.87 0.03 -2.67
C LYS A 48 -14.09 -1.27 -2.53
N CYS A 49 -14.45 -2.25 -3.33
CA CYS A 49 -13.82 -3.57 -3.33
C CYS A 49 -13.38 -3.95 -4.73
N SER A 50 -12.20 -4.56 -4.88
CA SER A 50 -11.81 -5.25 -6.10
C SER A 50 -11.82 -6.76 -5.89
N VAL A 51 -12.39 -7.49 -6.83
CA VAL A 51 -12.41 -8.96 -6.84
C VAL A 51 -11.57 -9.42 -8.02
N ALA A 52 -10.51 -10.19 -7.75
CA ALA A 52 -9.66 -10.80 -8.76
C ALA A 52 -9.93 -12.31 -8.79
N TRP A 53 -10.50 -12.79 -9.88
CA TRP A 53 -10.84 -14.21 -10.06
C TRP A 53 -9.57 -15.03 -10.30
N HIS A 54 -9.36 -16.03 -9.45
CA HIS A 54 -8.18 -16.90 -9.49
C HIS A 54 -8.45 -18.19 -10.28
N ALA A 55 -9.66 -18.74 -10.11
CA ALA A 55 -10.07 -19.99 -10.71
C ALA A 55 -10.80 -19.78 -12.05
N GLY A 56 -10.67 -20.75 -12.95
CA GLY A 56 -11.34 -20.77 -14.25
C GLY A 56 -10.48 -20.32 -15.44
N PRO A 57 -10.99 -20.46 -16.67
CA PRO A 57 -10.28 -20.16 -17.91
C PRO A 57 -10.15 -18.65 -18.19
N VAL A 58 -11.06 -17.85 -17.64
CA VAL A 58 -11.05 -16.38 -17.79
C VAL A 58 -10.81 -15.75 -16.43
N ARG A 59 -9.70 -15.04 -16.31
CA ARG A 59 -9.32 -14.32 -15.07
C ARG A 59 -9.60 -12.84 -15.27
N SER A 60 -10.64 -12.34 -14.64
CA SER A 60 -11.04 -10.94 -14.68
C SER A 60 -10.85 -10.27 -13.32
N VAL A 61 -10.87 -8.94 -13.34
CA VAL A 61 -10.94 -8.10 -12.13
C VAL A 61 -12.19 -7.25 -12.22
N VAL A 62 -12.98 -7.23 -11.15
CA VAL A 62 -14.23 -6.48 -11.06
C VAL A 62 -14.19 -5.57 -9.85
N VAL A 63 -14.80 -4.39 -9.94
CA VAL A 63 -14.88 -3.42 -8.85
C VAL A 63 -16.33 -3.30 -8.39
N TYR A 64 -16.53 -3.28 -7.07
CA TYR A 64 -17.80 -3.12 -6.36
C TYR A 64 -17.73 -1.90 -5.46
N ASP A 65 -18.88 -1.34 -5.10
CA ASP A 65 -18.95 -0.17 -4.22
C ASP A 65 -18.81 -0.56 -2.75
N ALA A 66 -19.20 -1.78 -2.38
CA ALA A 66 -19.08 -2.28 -1.01
C ALA A 66 -18.86 -3.79 -0.94
N LEU A 67 -18.26 -4.25 0.17
CA LEU A 67 -18.01 -5.69 0.42
C LEU A 67 -19.31 -6.50 0.50
N ILE A 68 -20.39 -5.89 1.02
CA ILE A 68 -21.70 -6.53 1.12
C ILE A 68 -22.28 -6.91 -0.25
N GLU A 69 -21.97 -6.15 -1.30
CA GLU A 69 -22.39 -6.47 -2.67
C GLU A 69 -21.68 -7.72 -3.18
N VAL A 70 -20.39 -7.85 -2.87
CA VAL A 70 -19.59 -9.02 -3.20
C VAL A 70 -20.19 -10.27 -2.53
N GLU A 71 -20.53 -10.19 -1.24
CA GLU A 71 -21.15 -11.30 -0.51
C GLU A 71 -22.57 -11.62 -1.01
N ALA A 72 -23.38 -10.60 -1.28
CA ALA A 72 -24.75 -10.80 -1.76
C ALA A 72 -24.79 -11.50 -3.12
N ILE A 73 -23.89 -11.13 -4.04
CA ILE A 73 -23.84 -11.70 -5.39
C ILE A 73 -23.16 -13.07 -5.40
N HIS A 74 -22.03 -13.21 -4.67
CA HIS A 74 -21.16 -14.39 -4.79
C HIS A 74 -21.26 -15.37 -3.62
N GLY A 75 -21.93 -15.01 -2.52
CA GLY A 75 -22.04 -15.86 -1.33
C GLY A 75 -22.86 -17.13 -1.54
N HIS A 76 -23.73 -17.15 -2.56
CA HIS A 76 -24.54 -18.32 -2.97
C HIS A 76 -25.22 -19.04 -1.80
N GLY A 77 -25.83 -18.29 -0.88
CA GLY A 77 -26.50 -18.83 0.31
C GLY A 77 -25.55 -19.45 1.34
N GLY A 78 -24.33 -18.92 1.46
CA GLY A 78 -23.31 -19.40 2.38
C GLY A 78 -22.40 -20.50 1.82
N ARG A 79 -22.55 -20.86 0.54
CA ARG A 79 -21.65 -21.81 -0.14
C ARG A 79 -20.31 -21.21 -0.51
N THR A 80 -20.24 -19.88 -0.58
CA THR A 80 -18.98 -19.14 -0.72
C THR A 80 -18.87 -18.14 0.43
N GLU A 81 -17.71 -18.09 1.05
CA GLU A 81 -17.42 -17.23 2.20
C GLU A 81 -16.20 -16.35 1.94
N LEU A 82 -16.21 -15.14 2.50
CA LEU A 82 -15.06 -14.25 2.50
C LEU A 82 -14.27 -14.42 3.80
N VAL A 83 -13.06 -14.94 3.69
CA VAL A 83 -12.16 -15.14 4.82
C VAL A 83 -11.12 -14.02 4.81
N ARG A 84 -11.13 -13.18 5.84
CA ARG A 84 -10.12 -12.12 5.98
C ARG A 84 -8.73 -12.73 6.14
N VAL A 85 -7.78 -12.22 5.37
CA VAL A 85 -6.37 -12.63 5.41
C VAL A 85 -5.56 -11.61 6.17
N PHE A 86 -4.85 -12.09 7.19
CA PHE A 86 -3.84 -11.32 7.89
C PHE A 86 -2.48 -11.67 7.32
N PRO A 87 -1.63 -10.67 7.01
CA PRO A 87 -0.25 -10.95 6.64
C PRO A 87 0.41 -11.74 7.76
N SER A 88 1.04 -12.87 7.42
CA SER A 88 1.88 -13.57 8.38
C SER A 88 3.12 -12.71 8.69
N GLY A 89 3.73 -12.93 9.86
CA GLY A 89 4.89 -12.13 10.29
C GLY A 89 6.09 -12.16 9.33
N SER A 90 6.10 -13.02 8.31
CA SER A 90 7.10 -13.08 7.24
C SER A 90 6.73 -12.32 5.97
N ASP A 91 5.58 -11.64 5.92
CA ASP A 91 5.15 -10.87 4.75
C ASP A 91 6.05 -9.64 4.59
N VAL A 92 7.02 -9.76 3.68
CA VAL A 92 8.05 -8.74 3.42
C VAL A 92 7.42 -7.43 2.93
N CYS A 93 6.29 -7.48 2.22
CA CYS A 93 5.58 -6.27 1.79
C CYS A 93 4.92 -5.58 2.99
N ALA A 94 4.30 -6.34 3.88
CA ALA A 94 3.75 -5.80 5.12
C ALA A 94 4.85 -5.22 6.04
N GLN A 95 6.00 -5.90 6.15
CA GLN A 95 7.15 -5.41 6.90
C GLN A 95 7.73 -4.12 6.31
N ARG A 96 7.86 -4.04 4.97
CA ARG A 96 8.35 -2.83 4.30
C ARG A 96 7.41 -1.65 4.42
N LEU A 97 6.10 -1.89 4.34
CA LEU A 97 5.11 -0.83 4.55
C LEU A 97 5.14 -0.32 6.00
N ALA A 98 5.29 -1.22 6.97
CA ALA A 98 5.46 -0.84 8.38
C ALA A 98 6.74 -0.02 8.62
N LEU A 99 7.84 -0.41 7.98
CA LEU A 99 9.10 0.33 8.04
C LEU A 99 8.95 1.72 7.38
N ALA A 100 8.39 1.80 6.18
CA ALA A 100 8.17 3.06 5.48
C ALA A 100 7.22 4.02 6.25
N ALA A 101 6.16 3.47 6.86
CA ALA A 101 5.29 4.24 7.74
C ALA A 101 6.07 4.83 8.93
N SER A 102 6.96 4.05 9.56
CA SER A 102 7.79 4.51 10.66
C SER A 102 8.83 5.58 10.26
N GLU A 103 9.35 5.54 9.03
CA GLU A 103 10.31 6.52 8.51
C GLU A 103 9.65 7.88 8.20
N SER A 104 8.36 7.87 7.82
CA SER A 104 7.59 9.08 7.50
C SER A 104 7.15 9.92 8.71
N MET A 105 7.26 9.40 9.94
CA MET A 105 6.94 10.10 11.20
C MET A 105 8.19 10.65 11.90
N GLY A 106 9.10 11.27 11.16
CA GLY A 106 10.28 11.93 11.72
C GLY A 106 9.93 13.03 12.76
N PRO A 107 10.81 13.34 13.73
CA PRO A 107 10.49 14.23 14.83
C PRO A 107 10.21 15.64 14.31
N VAL A 108 9.02 16.15 14.59
CA VAL A 108 8.71 17.57 14.43
C VAL A 108 9.56 18.34 15.44
N GLY A 109 10.64 18.96 14.97
CA GLY A 109 11.40 19.96 15.73
C GLY A 109 12.88 19.64 15.95
N ALA A 110 13.69 19.98 14.95
CA ALA A 110 15.03 20.50 15.22
C ALA A 110 15.37 21.48 14.09
N VAL A 111 15.01 22.75 14.27
CA VAL A 111 15.53 23.83 13.44
C VAL A 111 17.04 23.84 13.63
N ARG A 112 17.79 23.46 12.60
CA ARG A 112 19.25 23.62 12.60
C ARG A 112 19.51 25.05 12.14
N SER A 113 19.88 25.93 13.07
CA SER A 113 20.41 27.25 12.73
C SER A 113 21.63 27.07 11.83
N ALA A 114 21.58 27.61 10.62
CA ALA A 114 22.69 27.63 9.71
C ALA A 114 23.81 28.50 10.30
N SER A 115 24.96 27.89 10.58
CA SER A 115 26.20 28.62 10.89
C SER A 115 26.99 28.76 9.59
N THR A 116 27.02 29.98 9.05
CA THR A 116 27.88 30.36 7.93
C THR A 116 29.33 30.44 8.44
N ALA A 117 30.15 29.45 8.12
CA ALA A 117 31.61 29.53 8.28
C ALA A 117 32.25 29.71 6.90
N ALA A 118 32.89 30.86 6.71
CA ALA A 118 33.61 31.27 5.52
C ALA A 118 34.82 30.35 5.22
N ARG A 119 35.05 30.09 3.93
CA ARG A 119 36.24 29.37 3.43
C ARG A 119 37.45 30.32 3.40
N PRO A 120 38.65 29.91 3.85
CA PRO A 120 39.86 30.69 3.60
C PRO A 120 40.37 30.45 2.17
N ALA A 121 40.87 31.51 1.54
CA ALA A 121 41.57 31.48 0.27
C ALA A 121 43.02 31.00 0.48
N SER A 122 43.48 30.00 -0.29
CA SER A 122 44.88 29.61 -0.34
C SER A 122 45.56 30.21 -1.56
N SER A 123 46.69 30.88 -1.32
CA SER A 123 47.47 31.68 -2.25
C SER A 123 48.29 30.87 -3.25
N LEU A 124 48.66 31.58 -4.33
CA LEU A 124 49.56 31.20 -5.41
C LEU A 124 50.93 30.64 -4.95
N ALA A 125 51.48 29.73 -5.75
CA ALA A 125 52.92 29.64 -6.00
C ALA A 125 53.19 29.12 -7.43
N THR A 126 54.37 29.44 -7.93
CA THR A 126 54.72 29.79 -9.32
C THR A 126 55.66 28.75 -9.97
N GLY A 127 55.53 28.57 -11.30
CA GLY A 127 56.61 28.14 -12.23
C GLY A 127 57.02 26.66 -12.15
N THR A 128 57.46 25.98 -13.22
CA THR A 128 58.18 26.39 -14.42
C THR A 128 57.88 25.48 -15.62
N ARG A 129 58.22 25.98 -16.82
CA ARG A 129 58.03 25.39 -18.17
C ARG A 129 59.06 24.30 -18.48
N ASN A 130 58.76 23.46 -19.48
CA ASN A 130 59.63 23.00 -20.60
C ASN A 130 58.70 22.32 -21.63
N ALA A 131 58.47 22.89 -22.82
CA ALA A 131 59.23 22.70 -24.08
C ALA A 131 59.20 21.22 -24.55
N GLU A 132 58.38 20.84 -25.55
CA GLU A 132 58.52 20.97 -27.01
C GLU A 132 58.98 19.64 -27.66
N GLN A 133 58.64 19.42 -28.94
CA GLN A 133 58.93 18.31 -29.86
C GLN A 133 57.84 17.22 -29.95
N ASP A 134 56.94 17.19 -30.95
CA ASP A 134 57.08 17.13 -32.43
C ASP A 134 57.46 15.72 -32.94
N THR A 135 56.43 14.94 -33.30
CA THR A 135 56.32 14.09 -34.52
C THR A 135 54.94 13.45 -34.61
#